data_AF-A0A6A7M329-F1
#
_entry.id   AF-A0A6A7M329-F1
#
_cell.length_a   1.000
_cell.length_b   1.000
_cell.length_c   1.000
_cell.angle_alpha   90.00
_cell.angle_beta   90.00
_cell.angle_gamma   90.00
#
_symmetry.space_group_name_H-M   'P 1'
#
loop_
_entity.id
_entity.type
_entity.pdbx_description
1 polymer ?
#
loop_
_entity_poly.entity_id
_entity_poly.type
_entity_poly.pdbx_seq_one_letter_code
_entity_poly.pdbx_strand_id
1 'polypeptide(L)'
;MTVGPVYVKVTDGRRPLRVTACAKSRRRQLVRISAAEVPSKMSKVWWFEDRELRPAHQERVELDIPAVGLPSFWLVIHVFSTAGQGWHRSTVKAGASLQVPENDLFFDDDAGKDEPQDTAARGIVLSLEYRGTDDRG
;
A
#
# COMPACT_ATOMS: atom_id res chain seq x y z
N MET A 1 7.06 -10.26 11.78
CA MET A 1 6.75 -8.91 11.27
C MET A 1 7.96 -8.45 10.47
N THR A 2 7.74 -7.88 9.29
CA THR A 2 8.84 -7.53 8.36
C THR A 2 8.93 -6.02 8.22
N VAL A 3 10.13 -5.46 8.40
CA VAL A 3 10.44 -4.06 8.13
C VAL A 3 11.01 -3.98 6.71
N GLY A 4 10.14 -3.87 5.71
CA GLY A 4 10.55 -3.91 4.30
C GLY A 4 9.43 -3.49 3.36
N PRO A 5 9.73 -3.22 2.08
CA PRO A 5 8.68 -3.14 1.07
C PRO A 5 7.82 -4.40 1.10
N VAL A 6 6.52 -4.21 0.89
CA VAL A 6 5.59 -5.29 0.66
C VAL A 6 5.52 -5.54 -0.84
N TYR A 7 5.69 -6.80 -1.23
CA TYR A 7 5.58 -7.24 -2.61
C TYR A 7 4.24 -7.94 -2.80
N VAL A 8 3.44 -7.44 -3.74
CA VAL A 8 2.14 -8.03 -4.10
C VAL A 8 2.20 -8.44 -5.57
N LYS A 9 1.85 -9.69 -5.86
CA LYS A 9 1.80 -10.15 -7.24
C LYS A 9 0.46 -9.76 -7.87
N VAL A 10 0.53 -8.99 -8.96
CA VAL A 10 -0.62 -8.70 -9.82
C VAL A 10 -0.61 -9.72 -10.96
N THR A 11 -1.70 -10.47 -11.07
CA THR A 11 -1.84 -11.62 -11.99
C THR A 11 -2.35 -11.23 -13.36
N ASP A 12 -2.93 -10.05 -13.53
CA ASP A 12 -3.38 -9.47 -14.79
C ASP A 12 -2.94 -8.00 -14.88
N GLY A 13 -1.78 -7.76 -15.50
CA GLY A 13 -1.26 -6.40 -15.66
C GLY A 13 -1.89 -5.60 -16.79
N ARG A 14 -2.87 -6.16 -17.50
CA ARG A 14 -3.59 -5.48 -18.59
C ARG A 14 -4.82 -4.74 -18.09
N ARG A 15 -5.21 -4.97 -16.84
CA ARG A 15 -6.32 -4.28 -16.18
C ARG A 15 -5.83 -3.21 -15.21
N PRO A 16 -6.49 -2.05 -15.15
CA PRO A 16 -6.21 -1.08 -14.10
C PRO A 16 -6.58 -1.63 -12.72
N LEU A 17 -5.84 -1.20 -11.71
CA LEU A 17 -6.09 -1.54 -10.31
C LEU A 17 -6.52 -0.29 -9.54
N ARG A 18 -7.32 -0.49 -8.51
CA ARG A 18 -7.50 0.50 -7.46
C ARG A 18 -6.86 0.00 -6.17
N VAL A 19 -6.09 0.88 -5.54
CA VAL A 19 -5.58 0.70 -4.18
C VAL A 19 -6.32 1.68 -3.29
N THR A 20 -7.07 1.14 -2.33
CA THR A 20 -7.77 1.93 -1.31
C THR A 20 -6.94 1.91 -0.04
N ALA A 21 -6.54 3.08 0.44
CA ALA A 21 -5.82 3.25 1.70
C ALA A 21 -6.73 3.87 2.75
N CYS A 22 -6.87 3.20 3.89
CA CYS A 22 -7.67 3.65 5.02
C CYS A 22 -6.78 3.87 6.24
N ALA A 23 -6.58 5.12 6.64
CA ALA A 23 -5.83 5.43 7.86
C ALA A 23 -6.66 5.15 9.12
N LYS A 24 -6.08 4.38 10.03
CA LYS A 24 -6.57 4.18 11.41
C LYS A 24 -5.67 4.88 12.44
N SER A 25 -4.48 5.33 12.02
CA SER A 25 -3.57 6.16 12.81
C SER A 25 -4.10 7.57 13.06
N ARG A 26 -3.67 8.16 14.19
CA ARG A 26 -3.77 9.60 14.46
C ARG A 26 -2.59 10.41 13.91
N ARG A 27 -1.66 9.78 13.20
CA ARG A 27 -0.49 10.39 12.59
C ARG A 27 -0.63 10.46 11.09
N ARG A 28 0.11 11.37 10.46
CA ARG A 28 0.20 11.43 9.00
C ARG A 28 0.88 10.16 8.51
N GLN A 29 0.36 9.63 7.42
CA GLN A 29 0.89 8.45 6.77
C GLN A 29 1.19 8.75 5.30
N LEU A 30 2.19 8.09 4.73
CA LEU A 30 2.58 8.21 3.33
C LEU A 30 2.61 6.82 2.71
N VAL A 31 1.83 6.63 1.65
CA VAL A 31 1.80 5.42 0.83
C VAL A 31 2.55 5.71 -0.47
N ARG A 32 3.59 4.92 -0.73
CA ARG A 32 4.36 4.96 -1.98
C ARG A 32 4.25 3.62 -2.68
N ILE A 33 3.85 3.65 -3.94
CA ILE A 33 3.65 2.43 -4.75
C ILE A 33 4.47 2.54 -6.03
N SER A 34 5.11 1.44 -6.39
CA SER A 34 5.70 1.24 -7.71
C SER A 34 5.40 -0.16 -8.25
N ALA A 35 5.63 -0.36 -9.54
CA ALA A 35 5.50 -1.64 -10.22
C ALA A 35 6.83 -2.06 -10.84
N ALA A 36 7.08 -3.37 -10.91
CA ALA A 36 8.18 -3.96 -11.66
C ALA A 36 7.76 -5.32 -12.23
N GLU A 37 8.31 -5.71 -13.37
CA GLU A 37 8.03 -7.04 -13.97
C GLU A 37 8.47 -8.18 -13.03
N VAL A 38 9.68 -8.05 -12.48
CA VAL A 38 10.22 -8.86 -11.38
C VAL A 38 10.90 -7.92 -10.37
N PRO A 39 10.92 -8.24 -9.06
CA PRO A 39 11.52 -7.38 -8.05
C PRO A 39 13.05 -7.50 -8.07
N SER A 40 13.68 -6.94 -9.10
CA SER A 40 15.14 -6.95 -9.29
C SER A 40 15.67 -5.54 -9.60
N LYS A 41 16.97 -5.29 -9.34
CA LYS A 41 17.62 -4.02 -9.67
C LYS A 41 17.66 -3.71 -11.18
N MET A 42 17.50 -4.73 -12.01
CA MET A 42 17.61 -4.64 -13.47
C MET A 42 16.26 -4.43 -14.15
N SER A 43 15.16 -4.52 -13.40
CA SER A 43 13.81 -4.43 -13.97
C SER A 43 13.39 -2.98 -14.17
N LYS A 44 12.63 -2.73 -15.24
CA LYS A 44 11.95 -1.46 -15.42
C LYS A 44 11.00 -1.24 -14.23
N VAL A 45 11.09 -0.04 -13.64
CA VAL A 45 10.24 0.37 -12.52
C VAL A 45 9.29 1.47 -13.00
N TRP A 46 8.00 1.28 -12.76
CA TRP A 46 6.97 2.30 -12.96
C TRP A 46 6.62 2.89 -11.60
N TRP A 47 6.85 4.19 -11.42
CA TRP A 47 6.49 4.91 -10.20
C TRP A 47 5.10 5.52 -10.34
N PHE A 48 4.31 5.41 -9.29
CA PHE A 48 3.00 6.06 -9.20
C PHE A 48 3.07 7.22 -8.19
N GLU A 49 2.07 8.10 -8.21
CA GLU A 49 2.01 9.22 -7.29
C GLU A 49 1.96 8.75 -5.84
N ASP A 50 2.80 9.34 -5.00
CA ASP A 50 2.74 9.16 -3.55
C ASP A 50 1.42 9.72 -3.01
N ARG A 51 0.83 9.04 -2.03
CA ARG A 51 -0.42 9.46 -1.39
C ARG A 51 -0.24 9.61 0.11
N GLU A 52 -0.50 10.82 0.59
CA GLU A 52 -0.49 11.15 2.01
C GLU A 52 -1.89 10.99 2.59
N LEU A 53 -2.02 10.30 3.73
CA LEU A 53 -3.24 10.22 4.51
C LEU A 53 -3.07 11.06 5.78
N ARG A 54 -4.02 11.96 6.02
CA ARG A 54 -4.04 12.87 7.16
C ARG A 54 -5.02 12.36 8.22
N PRO A 55 -4.67 12.49 9.50
CA PRO A 55 -5.41 11.85 10.59
C PRO A 55 -6.77 12.48 10.91
N ALA A 56 -7.15 13.58 10.25
CA ALA A 56 -8.27 14.39 10.70
C ALA A 56 -9.65 13.69 10.57
N HIS A 57 -9.84 12.68 9.70
CA HIS A 57 -11.20 12.21 9.35
C HIS A 57 -11.34 10.73 8.96
N GLN A 58 -10.57 9.79 9.52
CA GLN A 58 -10.57 8.39 9.04
C GLN A 58 -10.42 8.35 7.51
N GLU A 59 -9.48 9.14 7.01
CA GLU A 59 -9.38 9.44 5.59
C GLU A 59 -9.19 8.16 4.78
N ARG A 60 -10.05 8.01 3.77
CA ARG A 60 -9.93 7.00 2.73
C ARG A 60 -9.37 7.69 1.49
N VAL A 61 -8.19 7.24 1.06
CA VAL A 61 -7.56 7.71 -0.18
C VAL A 61 -7.57 6.59 -1.20
N GLU A 62 -7.97 6.91 -2.42
CA GLU A 62 -7.93 5.98 -3.54
C GLU A 62 -6.78 6.35 -4.47
N LEU A 63 -6.01 5.35 -4.86
CA LEU A 63 -4.95 5.45 -5.86
C LEU A 63 -5.28 4.51 -7.01
N ASP A 64 -5.53 5.09 -8.18
CA ASP A 64 -5.69 4.31 -9.40
C ASP A 64 -4.33 4.02 -10.02
N ILE A 65 -4.06 2.73 -10.23
CA ILE A 65 -2.87 2.24 -10.92
C ILE A 65 -3.30 1.90 -12.35
N PRO A 66 -2.77 2.60 -13.37
CA PRO A 66 -3.13 2.30 -14.76
C PRO A 66 -2.65 0.91 -15.17
N ALA A 67 -3.27 0.37 -16.24
CA ALA A 67 -2.80 -0.88 -16.83
C ALA A 67 -1.34 -0.74 -17.28
N VAL A 68 -0.49 -1.67 -16.83
CA VAL A 68 0.95 -1.71 -17.15
C VAL A 68 1.21 -2.43 -18.48
N GLY A 69 0.24 -3.22 -18.97
CA GLY A 69 0.29 -3.93 -20.24
C GLY A 69 1.04 -5.27 -20.19
N LEU A 70 1.48 -5.69 -19.01
CA LEU A 70 2.18 -6.96 -18.79
C LEU A 70 1.19 -8.10 -18.49
N PRO A 71 1.52 -9.37 -18.79
CA PRO A 71 0.72 -10.51 -18.34
C PRO A 71 0.58 -10.52 -16.82
N SER A 72 1.68 -10.26 -16.10
CA SER A 72 1.69 -10.13 -14.65
C SER A 72 2.84 -9.22 -14.23
N PHE A 73 2.76 -8.63 -13.04
CA PHE A 73 3.83 -7.79 -12.49
C PHE A 73 3.81 -7.82 -10.96
N TRP A 74 4.78 -7.19 -10.33
CA TRP A 74 4.86 -7.03 -8.88
C TRP A 74 4.64 -5.58 -8.49
N LEU A 75 3.69 -5.33 -7.61
CA LEU A 75 3.60 -4.07 -6.88
C LEU A 75 4.56 -4.10 -5.71
N VAL A 76 5.27 -2.99 -5.53
CA VAL A 76 6.15 -2.72 -4.41
C VAL A 76 5.54 -1.58 -3.61
N ILE A 77 5.13 -1.89 -2.38
CA ILE A 77 4.39 -0.95 -1.53
C ILE A 77 5.26 -0.59 -0.32
N HIS A 78 5.40 0.71 -0.10
CA HIS A 78 6.01 1.27 1.10
C HIS A 78 4.97 2.12 1.83
N VAL A 79 4.86 1.90 3.13
CA VAL A 79 4.09 2.76 4.02
C VAL A 79 5.03 3.39 5.03
N PHE A 80 4.86 4.69 5.24
CA PHE A 80 5.58 5.45 6.24
C PHE A 80 4.61 6.17 7.16
N SER A 81 4.98 6.28 8.44
CA SER A 81 4.29 7.06 9.45
C SER A 81 5.19 8.18 9.94
N THR A 82 4.63 9.36 10.22
CA THR A 82 5.39 10.45 10.82
C THR A 82 5.54 10.25 12.33
N ALA A 83 6.73 10.48 12.88
CA ALA A 83 6.87 10.78 14.30
C ALA A 83 7.92 11.85 14.56
N GLY A 84 7.52 12.87 15.30
CA GLY A 84 8.40 13.98 15.70
C GLY A 84 9.11 14.63 14.51
N GLN A 85 10.32 14.14 14.22
CA GLN A 85 11.33 14.70 13.32
C GLN A 85 11.33 14.12 11.89
N GLY A 86 10.48 13.14 11.55
CA GLY A 86 10.51 12.59 10.18
C GLY A 86 9.58 11.42 9.89
N TRP A 87 9.76 10.85 8.70
CA TRP A 87 9.04 9.68 8.21
C TRP A 87 9.77 8.39 8.61
N HIS A 88 9.04 7.45 9.19
CA HIS A 88 9.52 6.14 9.58
C HIS A 88 8.76 5.07 8.82
N ARG A 89 9.45 4.03 8.32
CA ARG A 89 8.80 2.93 7.61
C ARG A 89 7.96 2.10 8.57
N SER A 90 6.71 1.86 8.21
CA SER A 90 5.77 0.99 8.92
C SER A 90 6.11 -0.48 8.70
N THR A 91 5.89 -1.32 9.72
CA THR A 91 5.89 -2.77 9.57
C THR A 91 4.57 -3.26 9.01
N VAL A 92 4.64 -4.36 8.26
CA VAL A 92 3.45 -5.09 7.79
C VAL A 92 3.16 -6.28 8.70
N LYS A 93 1.90 -6.48 9.04
CA LYS A 93 1.42 -7.77 9.57
C LYS A 93 1.28 -8.73 8.40
N ALA A 94 2.20 -9.69 8.31
CA ALA A 94 2.27 -10.60 7.19
C ALA A 94 1.04 -11.53 7.13
N GLY A 95 0.35 -11.54 6.00
CA GLY A 95 -0.47 -12.66 5.54
C GLY A 95 0.33 -13.50 4.54
N ALA A 96 0.03 -14.79 4.42
CA ALA A 96 0.73 -15.69 3.51
C ALA A 96 0.38 -15.37 2.05
N SER A 97 1.40 -15.04 1.23
CA SER A 97 1.33 -14.89 -0.24
C SER A 97 0.27 -13.92 -0.77
N LEU A 98 0.66 -12.67 -0.97
CA LEU A 98 -0.22 -11.60 -1.42
C LEU A 98 -0.35 -11.58 -2.95
N GLN A 99 -1.54 -11.91 -3.45
CA GLN A 99 -1.94 -11.80 -4.85
C GLN A 99 -3.21 -10.94 -4.99
N VAL A 100 -3.43 -10.37 -6.17
CA VAL A 100 -4.66 -9.62 -6.53
C VAL A 100 -5.60 -10.51 -7.38
N PRO A 101 -6.94 -10.38 -7.27
CA PRO A 101 -7.68 -9.56 -6.31
C PRO A 101 -7.85 -10.32 -4.99
N GLU A 102 -8.05 -9.60 -3.89
CA GLU A 102 -8.20 -10.12 -2.52
C GLU A 102 -6.88 -10.35 -1.78
N ASN A 103 -6.39 -9.28 -1.14
CA ASN A 103 -5.71 -9.32 0.15
C ASN A 103 -5.76 -7.92 0.79
N ASP A 104 -6.16 -7.84 2.06
CA ASP A 104 -5.98 -6.62 2.86
C ASP A 104 -4.57 -6.61 3.48
N LEU A 105 -3.88 -5.48 3.39
CA LEU A 105 -2.56 -5.27 3.98
C LEU A 105 -2.68 -4.35 5.20
N PHE A 106 -2.26 -4.87 6.35
CA PHE A 106 -2.25 -4.13 7.60
C PHE A 106 -0.84 -3.64 7.89
N PHE A 107 -0.66 -2.32 7.86
CA PHE A 107 0.56 -1.66 8.24
C PHE A 107 0.40 -1.07 9.63
N ASP A 108 1.34 -1.33 10.52
CA ASP A 108 1.37 -0.72 11.85
C ASP A 108 2.04 0.65 11.82
N ASP A 109 1.61 1.53 12.71
CA ASP A 109 2.29 2.79 12.99
C ASP A 109 3.40 2.56 14.03
N ASP A 110 4.58 2.16 13.56
CA ASP A 110 5.75 1.91 14.41
C ASP A 110 6.45 3.19 14.87
N ALA A 111 6.01 4.36 14.43
CA ALA A 111 6.75 5.59 14.65
C ALA A 111 6.71 6.04 16.14
N GLY A 112 6.06 5.31 17.05
CA GLY A 112 5.79 5.76 18.42
C GLY A 112 5.80 4.68 19.48
N LYS A 113 6.77 3.77 19.46
CA LYS A 113 6.88 2.70 20.47
C LYS A 113 7.02 3.17 21.93
N ASP A 114 7.09 4.47 22.18
CA ASP A 114 7.13 5.10 23.52
C ASP A 114 5.75 5.52 24.08
N GLU A 115 4.64 5.41 23.32
CA GLU A 115 3.29 5.74 23.82
C GLU A 115 2.51 4.48 24.28
N PRO A 116 1.71 4.55 25.36
CA PRO A 116 1.03 3.40 25.95
C PRO A 116 0.22 2.62 24.92
N GLN A 117 0.32 1.28 24.98
CA GLN A 117 -0.25 0.32 24.03
C GLN A 117 -1.79 0.26 24.15
N ASP A 118 -2.46 1.07 23.36
CA ASP A 118 -3.90 1.01 23.11
C ASP A 118 -4.14 0.10 21.90
N THR A 119 -4.92 -0.95 22.12
CA THR A 119 -5.05 -2.19 21.32
C THR A 119 -5.80 -2.05 19.99
N ALA A 120 -6.18 -0.84 19.56
CA ALA A 120 -6.82 -0.61 18.26
C ALA A 120 -5.78 -0.56 17.12
N ALA A 121 -6.09 -1.08 15.93
CA ALA A 121 -5.19 -1.07 14.77
C ALA A 121 -4.68 0.35 14.48
N ARG A 122 -3.38 0.60 14.70
CA ARG A 122 -2.82 1.96 14.77
C ARG A 122 -2.31 2.54 13.45
N GLY A 123 -2.29 1.81 12.34
CA GLY A 123 -1.65 2.28 11.11
C GLY A 123 -2.59 2.42 9.93
N ILE A 124 -2.35 1.67 8.84
CA ILE A 124 -3.14 1.74 7.60
C ILE A 124 -3.62 0.35 7.21
N VAL A 125 -4.84 0.29 6.68
CA VAL A 125 -5.32 -0.86 5.90
C VAL A 125 -5.26 -0.49 4.42
N LEU A 126 -4.60 -1.29 3.59
CA LEU A 126 -4.65 -1.18 2.13
C LEU A 126 -5.45 -2.33 1.55
N SER A 127 -6.41 -2.02 0.68
CA SER A 127 -7.18 -3.00 -0.10
C SER A 127 -6.85 -2.81 -1.59
N LEU A 128 -6.63 -3.92 -2.31
CA LEU A 128 -6.32 -3.92 -3.73
C LEU A 128 -7.39 -4.68 -4.52
N GLU A 129 -7.92 -4.03 -5.56
CA GLU A 129 -8.94 -4.61 -6.43
C GLU A 129 -8.66 -4.25 -7.90
N TYR A 130 -9.01 -5.14 -8.83
CA TYR A 130 -9.10 -4.74 -10.23
C TYR A 130 -10.25 -3.74 -10.35
N ARG A 131 -10.02 -2.64 -11.05
CA ARG A 131 -11.17 -1.82 -11.46
C ARG A 131 -12.06 -2.71 -12.34
N GLY A 132 -13.37 -2.66 -12.07
CA GLY A 132 -14.35 -3.13 -13.02
C GLY A 132 -14.10 -2.41 -14.35
N THR A 133 -14.15 -3.14 -15.45
CA THR A 133 -14.59 -2.50 -16.68
C THR A 133 -16.00 -2.02 -16.36
N ASP A 134 -16.22 -0.70 -16.34
CA ASP A 134 -17.56 -0.22 -16.61
C ASP A 134 -17.85 -0.71 -18.03
N ASP A 135 -18.46 -1.90 -18.14
CA ASP A 135 -19.18 -2.33 -19.32
C ASP A 135 -20.41 -1.41 -19.41
N ARG A 136 -20.18 -0.19 -19.88
CA ARG A 136 -21.21 0.71 -20.38
C ARG A 136 -20.71 1.32 -21.68
N GLY A 137 -21.12 0.69 -22.78
CA GLY A 137 -20.97 1.22 -24.14
C GLY A 137 -20.95 0.12 -25.17
#